data_AF-A0A7R9VMH1-F1
#
_entry.id   AF-A0A7R9VMH1-F1
#
_cell.length_a   1.000
_cell.length_b   1.000
_cell.length_c   1.000
_cell.angle_alpha   90.00
_cell.angle_beta   90.00
_cell.angle_gamma   90.00
#
_symmetry.space_group_name_H-M   'P 1'
#
loop_
_entity.id
_entity.type
_entity.pdbx_description
1 polymer ?
#
loop_
_entity_poly.entity_id
_entity_poly.type
_entity_poly.pdbx_seq_one_letter_code
_entity_poly.pdbx_strand_id
1 'polypeptide(L)'
;MASKFGLPEEEEFTVLATMAGAEVVGTSYNHPLYPRTSPVLAGGDYITTESGTGLVHTAPGHGQEDYLTGLKHGLELLSPVDDAGKFTKEAGEMFEGMSVLGDGNAAVVEALEETKALLLAEDYGHKYPYDWR
;
A
#
# COMPACT_ATOMS: atom_id res chain seq x y z
N MET A 1 -7.60 -19.80 -4.09
CA MET A 1 -6.50 -18.82 -3.91
C MET A 1 -5.82 -18.55 -5.25
N ALA A 2 -5.45 -19.58 -6.03
CA ALA A 2 -4.90 -19.43 -7.38
C ALA A 2 -5.82 -18.67 -8.36
N SER A 3 -7.12 -18.99 -8.36
CA SER A 3 -8.12 -18.31 -9.18
C SER A 3 -8.21 -16.79 -8.94
N LYS A 4 -7.94 -16.32 -7.71
CA LYS A 4 -7.92 -14.89 -7.38
C LYS A 4 -6.80 -14.13 -8.11
N PHE A 5 -5.73 -14.82 -8.48
CA PHE A 5 -4.60 -14.25 -9.21
C PHE A 5 -4.63 -14.59 -10.71
N GLY A 6 -5.78 -15.01 -11.24
CA GLY A 6 -5.93 -15.37 -12.65
C GLY A 6 -5.21 -16.66 -13.07
N LEU A 7 -4.76 -17.48 -12.10
CA LEU A 7 -4.17 -18.78 -12.38
C LEU A 7 -5.27 -19.85 -12.56
N PRO A 8 -5.02 -20.91 -13.35
CA PRO A 8 -5.94 -22.04 -13.49
C PRO A 8 -6.34 -22.60 -12.11
N GLU A 9 -7.61 -23.01 -11.95
CA GLU A 9 -8.09 -23.57 -10.67
C GLU A 9 -7.33 -24.83 -10.24
N GLU A 10 -6.73 -25.53 -11.21
CA GLU A 10 -5.95 -26.75 -11.01
C GLU A 10 -4.54 -26.48 -10.47
N GLU A 11 -4.10 -25.21 -10.44
CA GLU A 11 -2.84 -24.84 -9.82
C GLU A 11 -2.99 -24.66 -8.31
N GLU A 12 -2.26 -25.47 -7.55
CA GLU A 12 -2.21 -25.39 -6.10
C GLU A 12 -0.94 -24.67 -5.62
N PHE A 13 -1.11 -23.66 -4.77
CA PHE A 13 0.00 -23.06 -4.07
C PHE A 13 0.52 -24.03 -2.99
N THR A 14 1.82 -24.29 -3.01
CA THR A 14 2.49 -25.04 -1.94
C THR A 14 3.04 -24.09 -0.89
N VAL A 15 2.66 -24.29 0.37
CA VAL A 15 3.23 -23.53 1.50
C VAL A 15 4.68 -23.98 1.72
N LEU A 16 5.64 -23.11 1.42
CA LEU A 16 7.06 -23.39 1.62
C LEU A 16 7.52 -23.15 3.06
N ALA A 17 6.89 -22.22 3.76
CA ALA A 17 7.22 -21.85 5.13
C ALA A 17 6.01 -21.25 5.86
N THR A 18 6.03 -21.32 7.19
CA THR A 18 5.10 -20.61 8.08
C THR A 18 5.91 -20.04 9.22
N MET A 19 5.63 -18.80 9.59
CA MET A 19 6.35 -18.07 10.64
C MET A 19 5.38 -17.17 11.40
N ALA A 20 5.71 -16.83 12.63
CA ALA A 20 4.99 -15.85 13.41
C ALA A 20 5.27 -14.44 12.84
N GLY A 21 4.27 -13.54 12.90
CA GLY A 21 4.46 -12.15 12.44
C GLY A 21 5.62 -11.44 13.14
N ALA A 22 5.88 -11.77 14.40
CA ALA A 22 7.01 -11.26 15.18
C ALA A 22 8.38 -11.61 14.57
N GLU A 23 8.49 -12.69 13.81
CA GLU A 23 9.74 -13.09 13.14
C GLU A 23 10.04 -12.23 11.91
N VAL A 24 9.03 -11.57 11.34
CA VAL A 24 9.18 -10.69 10.17
C VAL A 24 9.44 -9.23 10.56
N VAL A 25 9.07 -8.83 11.79
CA VAL A 25 9.32 -7.47 12.29
C VAL A 25 10.81 -7.14 12.30
N GLY A 26 11.16 -5.98 11.76
CA GLY A 26 12.55 -5.52 11.63
C GLY A 26 13.26 -6.00 10.37
N THR A 27 12.67 -6.92 9.59
CA THR A 27 13.12 -7.18 8.22
C THR A 27 12.86 -5.97 7.34
N SER A 28 13.45 -5.95 6.15
CA SER A 28 13.32 -4.84 5.20
C SER A 28 12.85 -5.30 3.83
N TYR A 29 12.11 -4.45 3.13
CA TYR A 29 11.69 -4.65 1.75
C TYR A 29 12.06 -3.44 0.89
N ASN A 30 12.10 -3.63 -0.42
CA ASN A 30 12.30 -2.55 -1.37
C ASN A 30 10.97 -1.99 -1.83
N HIS A 31 10.87 -0.68 -1.90
CA HIS A 31 9.73 -0.01 -2.48
C HIS A 31 9.64 -0.32 -3.99
N PRO A 32 8.46 -0.63 -4.54
CA PRO A 32 8.35 -1.06 -5.93
C PRO A 32 8.66 0.04 -6.94
N LEU A 33 8.38 1.30 -6.61
CA LEU A 33 8.51 2.44 -7.53
C LEU A 33 9.71 3.36 -7.25
N TYR A 34 10.32 3.25 -6.07
CA TYR A 34 11.36 4.19 -5.62
C TYR A 34 12.57 3.42 -5.11
N PRO A 35 13.80 3.96 -5.26
CA PRO A 35 15.01 3.35 -4.69
C PRO A 35 15.07 3.58 -3.17
N ARG A 36 14.05 3.08 -2.46
CA ARG A 36 13.85 3.21 -1.02
C ARG A 36 13.70 1.82 -0.41
N THR A 37 14.45 1.57 0.64
CA THR A 37 14.26 0.39 1.51
C THR A 37 13.42 0.80 2.71
N SER A 38 12.47 -0.04 3.10
CA SER A 38 11.55 0.23 4.22
C SER A 38 11.52 -0.96 5.18
N PRO A 39 11.40 -0.72 6.50
CA PRO A 39 11.30 -1.79 7.48
C PRO A 39 9.87 -2.35 7.57
N VAL A 40 9.74 -3.62 7.93
CA VAL A 40 8.48 -4.19 8.42
C VAL A 40 8.36 -3.83 9.89
N LEU A 41 7.28 -3.15 10.25
CA LEU A 41 6.99 -2.72 11.61
C LEU A 41 6.05 -3.68 12.31
N ALA A 42 6.11 -3.70 13.63
CA ALA A 42 5.06 -4.34 14.42
C ALA A 42 3.77 -3.54 14.27
N GLY A 43 2.76 -4.14 13.64
CA GLY A 43 1.44 -3.56 13.51
C GLY A 43 0.73 -3.34 14.85
N GLY A 44 -0.38 -2.58 14.83
CA GLY A 44 -1.25 -2.41 15.98
C GLY A 44 -2.49 -3.30 15.95
N ASP A 45 -3.31 -3.22 16.99
CA ASP A 45 -4.54 -4.01 17.16
C ASP A 45 -5.61 -3.74 16.08
N TYR A 46 -5.39 -2.72 15.23
CA TYR A 46 -6.24 -2.39 14.09
C TYR A 46 -6.05 -3.34 12.89
N ILE A 47 -5.00 -4.16 12.88
CA ILE A 47 -4.75 -5.15 11.83
C ILE A 47 -5.50 -6.44 12.17
N THR A 48 -6.42 -6.85 11.30
CA THR A 48 -7.21 -8.07 11.48
C THR A 48 -6.95 -9.07 10.36
N THR A 49 -7.43 -10.31 10.53
CA THR A 49 -7.34 -11.37 9.51
C THR A 49 -8.59 -11.46 8.63
N GLU A 50 -9.52 -10.51 8.77
CA GLU A 50 -10.82 -10.55 8.09
C GLU A 50 -10.77 -9.96 6.68
N SER A 51 -9.78 -9.10 6.39
CA SER A 51 -9.62 -8.44 5.10
C SER A 51 -8.15 -8.26 4.72
N GLY A 52 -7.90 -8.08 3.41
CA GLY A 52 -6.56 -7.91 2.88
C GLY A 52 -5.70 -9.17 2.97
N THR A 53 -4.42 -9.01 3.28
CA THR A 53 -3.42 -10.08 3.32
C THR A 53 -2.83 -10.32 4.71
N GLY A 54 -3.22 -9.50 5.71
CA GLY A 54 -2.56 -9.43 7.02
C GLY A 54 -1.28 -8.57 7.04
N LEU A 55 -0.77 -8.13 5.88
CA LEU A 55 0.26 -7.09 5.78
C LEU A 55 -0.40 -5.78 5.35
N VAL A 56 -0.21 -4.73 6.14
CA VAL A 56 -0.83 -3.42 5.91
C VAL A 56 0.22 -2.40 5.53
N HIS A 57 -0.03 -1.67 4.44
CA HIS A 57 0.80 -0.52 4.04
C HIS A 57 0.59 0.63 5.03
N THR A 58 1.66 1.30 5.44
CA THR A 58 1.61 2.44 6.36
C THR A 58 2.08 3.71 5.66
N ALA A 59 1.22 4.74 5.66
CA ALA A 59 1.49 6.08 5.15
C ALA A 59 1.10 7.13 6.21
N PRO A 60 2.05 7.59 7.07
CA PRO A 60 1.74 8.42 8.23
C PRO A 60 1.01 9.74 7.95
N GLY A 61 1.07 10.26 6.72
CA GLY A 61 0.35 11.46 6.29
C GLY A 61 -1.13 11.24 5.92
N HIS A 62 -1.63 9.99 5.89
CA HIS A 62 -2.93 9.68 5.28
C HIS A 62 -3.87 8.80 6.13
N GLY A 63 -3.51 8.50 7.39
CA GLY A 63 -4.35 7.71 8.28
C GLY A 63 -4.00 7.93 9.75
N GLN A 64 -5.01 7.85 10.63
CA GLN A 64 -4.81 8.08 12.06
C GLN A 64 -3.94 6.99 12.69
N GLU A 65 -4.19 5.73 12.35
CA GLU A 65 -3.44 4.57 12.81
C GLU A 65 -2.00 4.60 12.25
N ASP A 66 -1.85 4.96 10.98
CA ASP A 66 -0.55 5.10 10.33
C ASP A 66 0.28 6.24 10.93
N TYR A 67 -0.36 7.35 11.28
CA TYR A 67 0.28 8.47 11.99
C TYR A 67 0.82 8.01 13.35
N LEU A 68 0.01 7.30 14.15
CA LEU A 68 0.44 6.78 15.46
C LEU A 68 1.57 5.76 15.34
N THR A 69 1.49 4.86 14.36
CA THR A 69 2.56 3.90 14.05
C THR A 69 3.82 4.63 13.60
N GLY A 70 3.69 5.65 12.76
CA GLY A 70 4.79 6.51 12.31
C GLY A 70 5.48 7.21 13.47
N LEU A 71 4.74 7.85 14.37
CA LEU A 71 5.30 8.48 15.57
C LEU A 71 6.02 7.47 16.48
N LYS A 72 5.40 6.32 16.75
CA LYS A 72 5.96 5.27 17.61
C LYS A 72 7.29 4.74 17.08
N HIS A 73 7.42 4.63 15.76
CA HIS A 73 8.58 4.05 15.09
C HIS A 73 9.53 5.09 14.48
N GLY A 74 9.27 6.39 14.69
CA GLY A 74 10.11 7.47 14.18
C GLY A 74 10.13 7.58 12.65
N LEU A 75 9.02 7.24 11.98
CA LEU A 75 8.89 7.42 10.54
C LEU A 75 8.68 8.90 10.20
N GLU A 76 9.17 9.28 9.02
CA GLU A 76 8.92 10.59 8.45
C GLU A 76 7.42 10.77 8.12
N LEU A 77 6.89 11.94 8.48
CA LEU A 77 5.51 12.33 8.15
C LEU A 77 5.49 12.90 6.74
N LEU A 78 5.32 12.02 5.76
CA LEU A 78 5.23 12.38 4.34
C LEU A 78 3.77 12.38 3.87
N SER A 79 3.34 13.47 3.23
CA SER A 79 2.05 13.60 2.54
C SER A 79 2.29 14.31 1.21
N PRO A 80 2.54 13.57 0.11
CA PRO A 80 2.94 14.17 -1.16
C PRO A 80 1.71 14.65 -1.96
N VAL A 81 0.77 15.34 -1.31
CA VAL A 81 -0.50 15.81 -1.88
C VAL A 81 -0.75 17.25 -1.44
N ASP A 82 -1.11 18.12 -2.38
CA ASP A 82 -1.42 19.53 -2.12
C ASP A 82 -2.89 19.77 -1.72
N ASP A 83 -3.21 21.03 -1.38
CA ASP A 83 -4.55 21.46 -0.98
C ASP A 83 -5.61 21.31 -2.09
N ALA A 84 -5.20 21.12 -3.35
CA ALA A 84 -6.09 20.87 -4.48
C ALA A 84 -6.32 19.38 -4.74
N GLY A 85 -5.77 18.49 -3.92
CA GLY A 85 -5.87 17.05 -4.11
C GLY A 85 -5.01 16.54 -5.26
N LYS A 86 -3.88 17.20 -5.53
CA LYS A 86 -2.92 16.80 -6.57
C LYS A 86 -1.60 16.36 -5.95
N PHE A 87 -0.94 15.42 -6.59
CA PHE A 87 0.38 14.99 -6.15
C PHE A 87 1.41 16.14 -6.25
N THR A 88 2.23 16.29 -5.21
CA THR A 88 3.37 17.23 -5.22
C THR A 88 4.59 16.57 -5.87
N LYS A 89 5.67 17.35 -6.05
CA LYS A 89 6.96 16.84 -6.51
C LYS A 89 7.52 15.70 -5.63
N GLU A 90 7.12 15.62 -4.36
CA GLU A 90 7.55 14.55 -3.45
C GLU A 90 7.00 13.17 -3.83
N ALA A 91 5.91 13.12 -4.63
CA ALA A 91 5.45 11.89 -5.25
C ALA A 91 6.37 11.44 -6.41
N GLY A 92 7.31 12.28 -6.86
CA GLY A 92 8.14 12.03 -8.02
C GLY A 92 7.59 12.66 -9.30
N GLU A 93 8.49 12.95 -10.24
CA GLU A 93 8.20 13.71 -11.47
C GLU A 93 7.12 13.05 -12.35
N MET A 94 6.96 11.72 -12.25
CA MET A 94 5.96 10.97 -12.99
C MET A 94 4.52 11.33 -12.59
N PHE A 95 4.28 11.66 -11.32
CA PHE A 95 2.93 11.86 -10.77
C PHE A 95 2.61 13.32 -10.45
N GLU A 96 3.62 14.19 -10.39
CA GLU A 96 3.47 15.60 -10.02
C GLU A 96 2.34 16.29 -10.81
N GLY A 97 1.40 16.91 -10.09
CA GLY A 97 0.28 17.67 -10.64
C GLY A 97 -0.94 16.85 -11.07
N MET A 98 -0.87 15.51 -11.05
CA MET A 98 -2.01 14.62 -11.30
C MET A 98 -2.99 14.62 -10.13
N SER A 99 -4.28 14.45 -10.41
CA SER A 99 -5.32 14.36 -9.38
C SER A 99 -5.31 13.00 -8.70
N VAL A 100 -5.26 12.97 -7.37
CA VAL A 100 -5.13 11.70 -6.61
C VAL A 100 -6.35 10.77 -6.79
N LEU A 101 -7.55 11.33 -6.99
CA LEU A 101 -8.78 10.57 -7.25
C LEU A 101 -9.08 10.37 -8.74
N GLY A 102 -8.21 10.87 -9.62
CA GLY A 102 -8.39 10.82 -11.07
C GLY A 102 -7.29 10.02 -11.75
N ASP A 103 -6.58 10.68 -12.64
CA ASP A 103 -5.48 10.15 -13.43
C ASP A 103 -4.31 9.64 -12.57
N GLY A 104 -4.06 10.26 -11.41
CA GLY A 104 -2.98 9.87 -10.52
C GLY A 104 -3.09 8.42 -10.01
N ASN A 105 -4.29 7.96 -9.64
CA ASN A 105 -4.49 6.59 -9.18
C ASN A 105 -4.24 5.58 -10.30
N ALA A 106 -4.72 5.87 -11.51
CA ALA A 106 -4.49 5.02 -12.69
C ALA A 106 -2.99 4.94 -13.05
N ALA A 107 -2.28 6.07 -13.00
CA ALA A 107 -0.85 6.13 -13.27
C ALA A 107 -0.02 5.29 -12.27
N VAL A 108 -0.40 5.28 -10.98
CA VAL A 108 0.27 4.45 -9.97
C VAL A 108 0.05 2.96 -10.25
N VAL A 109 -1.16 2.56 -10.64
CA VAL A 109 -1.46 1.17 -11.02
C VAL A 109 -0.61 0.75 -12.23
N GLU A 110 -0.57 1.58 -13.28
CA GLU A 110 0.24 1.34 -14.48
C GLU A 110 1.74 1.20 -14.14
N ALA A 111 2.29 2.08 -13.30
CA ALA A 111 3.68 1.98 -12.86
C ALA A 111 3.97 0.69 -12.07
N LEU A 112 3.02 0.21 -11.27
CA LEU A 112 3.15 -1.07 -10.56
C LEU A 112 3.06 -2.28 -11.50
N GLU A 113 2.28 -2.19 -12.58
CA GLU A 113 2.24 -3.19 -13.65
C GLU A 113 3.57 -3.24 -14.41
N GLU A 114 4.10 -2.09 -14.83
CA GLU A 114 5.38 -1.99 -15.55
C GLU A 114 6.55 -2.58 -14.76
N THR A 115 6.57 -2.34 -13.44
CA THR A 115 7.58 -2.90 -12.53
C THR A 115 7.33 -4.37 -12.17
N LYS A 116 6.22 -4.96 -12.62
CA LYS A 116 5.77 -6.32 -12.27
C LYS A 116 5.59 -6.54 -10.78
N ALA A 117 5.30 -5.46 -10.03
CA ALA A 117 5.04 -5.49 -8.61
C ALA A 117 3.54 -5.66 -8.31
N LEU A 118 2.65 -5.41 -9.29
CA LEU A 118 1.22 -5.61 -9.15
C LEU A 118 0.86 -7.10 -9.33
N LEU A 119 0.31 -7.71 -8.27
CA LEU A 119 -0.18 -9.09 -8.32
C LEU A 119 -1.65 -9.18 -8.75
N LEU A 120 -2.46 -8.18 -8.38
CA LEU A 120 -3.90 -8.15 -8.62
C LEU A 120 -4.43 -6.72 -8.50
N ALA A 121 -5.28 -6.31 -9.43
CA ALA A 121 -6.12 -5.12 -9.34
C ALA A 121 -7.58 -5.50 -9.60
N GLU A 122 -8.47 -5.02 -8.73
CA GLU A 122 -9.91 -5.27 -8.79
C GLU A 122 -10.67 -4.01 -8.36
N ASP A 123 -11.83 -3.77 -8.97
CA ASP A 123 -12.73 -2.70 -8.53
C ASP A 123 -13.33 -3.03 -7.16
N TYR A 124 -13.26 -2.07 -6.23
CA TYR A 124 -13.71 -2.29 -4.85
C TYR A 124 -14.87 -1.35 -4.45
N GLY A 125 -16.10 -1.86 -4.59
CA GLY A 125 -17.31 -1.15 -4.21
C GLY A 125 -17.51 -1.11 -2.69
N HIS A 126 -17.38 0.07 -2.09
CA HIS A 126 -17.60 0.29 -0.66
C HIS A 126 -18.11 1.71 -0.38
N LYS A 127 -18.47 1.99 0.87
CA LYS A 127 -18.84 3.33 1.31
C LYS A 127 -17.57 4.15 1.59
N TYR A 128 -17.45 5.30 0.95
CA TYR A 128 -16.34 6.23 1.14
C TYR A 128 -16.88 7.62 1.54
N PRO A 129 -16.23 8.34 2.46
CA PRO A 129 -16.67 9.68 2.85
C PRO A 129 -16.45 10.68 1.71
N TYR A 130 -17.48 11.46 1.41
CA TYR A 130 -17.41 12.60 0.51
C TYR A 130 -17.70 13.88 1.28
N ASP A 131 -17.21 15.02 0.78
CA ASP A 131 -17.68 16.32 1.28
C ASP A 131 -19.22 16.36 1.14
N TRP A 132 -19.87 16.91 2.16
CA TRP A 132 -21.31 17.02 2.27
C TRP A 132 -21.85 18.26 1.54
N ARG A 133 -20.96 19.08 0.97
CA ARG A 133 -21.25 20.25 0.13
C ARG A 133 -20.62 20.09 -1.26
#